data_AF-A0A7R9WY79-F1
#
_entry.id   AF-A0A7R9WY79-F1
#
_cell.length_a   1.000
_cell.length_b   1.000
_cell.length_c   1.000
_cell.angle_alpha   90.00
_cell.angle_beta   90.00
_cell.angle_gamma   90.00
#
_symmetry.space_group_name_H-M   'P 1'
#
loop_
_entity.id
_entity.type
_entity.pdbx_description
1 polymer ?
#
loop_
_entity_poly.entity_id
_entity_poly.type
_entity_poly.pdbx_seq_one_letter_code
_entity_poly.pdbx_strand_id
1 'polypeptide(L)'
;KNWYTKLASQRILTSSQKKQRHKLKMNLRTCKSFRERLARDPDLKVMPKEAAKLEKEAEYRAELESIEALVSFDRVQEAIQEWIERPPPALTDMRRADIHRVTFVGKKTKKQHASDWKNMVATSTQNTQAGATAKAFREKMGLSVDLDSCQGKS
;
A
#
# COMPACT_ATOMS: atom_id res chain seq x y z
N LYS A 1 -4.67 -18.47 10.99
CA LYS A 1 -4.77 -18.54 9.50
C LYS A 1 -5.27 -17.21 8.91
N ASN A 2 -6.46 -16.72 9.28
CA ASN A 2 -7.05 -15.49 8.70
C ASN A 2 -6.20 -14.21 8.83
N TRP A 3 -5.39 -14.08 9.89
CA TRP A 3 -4.53 -12.90 10.08
C TRP A 3 -3.42 -12.78 9.03
N TYR A 4 -2.87 -13.91 8.57
CA TYR A 4 -1.77 -13.94 7.60
C TYR A 4 -2.27 -13.56 6.21
N THR A 5 -3.41 -14.11 5.80
CA THR A 5 -4.11 -13.72 4.55
C THR A 5 -4.47 -12.24 4.53
N LYS A 6 -4.93 -11.70 5.67
CA LYS A 6 -5.22 -10.27 5.82
C LYS A 6 -3.98 -9.37 5.72
N LEU A 7 -2.81 -9.84 6.15
CA LEU A 7 -1.55 -9.10 5.98
C LEU A 7 -1.02 -9.20 4.54
N ALA A 8 -1.09 -10.39 3.95
CA ALA A 8 -0.66 -10.61 2.57
C ALA A 8 -1.51 -9.81 1.58
N SER A 9 -2.83 -9.72 1.80
CA SER A 9 -3.72 -8.93 0.95
C SER A 9 -3.38 -7.44 0.94
N GLN A 10 -2.83 -6.90 2.03
CA GLN A 10 -2.34 -5.52 2.07
C GLN A 10 -1.09 -5.29 1.22
N ARG A 11 -0.35 -6.34 0.85
CA ARG A 11 0.87 -6.23 0.03
C ARG A 11 0.60 -6.25 -1.47
N ILE A 12 -0.57 -6.72 -1.88
CA ILE A 12 -1.04 -6.70 -3.27
C ILE A 12 -0.99 -5.28 -3.82
N LEU A 13 -1.71 -4.35 -3.19
CA LEU A 13 -1.83 -2.98 -3.70
C LEU A 13 -0.50 -2.23 -3.57
N THR A 14 -0.15 -1.49 -4.62
CA THR A 14 0.95 -0.53 -4.60
C THR A 14 0.62 0.66 -3.70
N SER A 15 1.64 1.46 -3.35
CA SER A 15 1.42 2.70 -2.60
C SER A 15 0.52 3.68 -3.38
N SER A 16 0.66 3.74 -4.70
CA SER A 16 -0.20 4.55 -5.58
C SER A 16 -1.65 4.08 -5.55
N GLN A 17 -1.89 2.77 -5.76
CA GLN A 17 -3.24 2.18 -5.72
C GLN A 17 -3.92 2.35 -4.36
N LYS A 18 -3.17 2.25 -3.25
CA LYS A 18 -3.71 2.53 -1.91
C LYS A 18 -4.19 3.97 -1.76
N LYS A 19 -3.42 4.94 -2.27
CA LYS A 19 -3.80 6.36 -2.28
C LYS A 19 -5.01 6.59 -3.17
N GLN A 20 -5.03 6.01 -4.37
CA GLN A 20 -6.15 6.09 -5.30
C GLN A 20 -7.43 5.51 -4.68
N ARG A 21 -7.36 4.30 -4.11
CA ARG A 21 -8.48 3.67 -3.38
C ARG A 21 -9.02 4.57 -2.27
N HIS A 22 -8.14 5.18 -1.46
CA HIS A 22 -8.57 6.08 -0.40
C HIS A 22 -9.27 7.33 -0.97
N LYS A 23 -8.71 7.94 -2.02
CA LYS A 23 -9.30 9.10 -2.71
C LYS A 23 -10.67 8.77 -3.28
N LEU A 24 -10.83 7.63 -3.95
CA LEU A 24 -12.10 7.16 -4.51
C LEU A 24 -13.15 6.97 -3.42
N LYS A 25 -12.79 6.32 -2.29
CA LYS A 25 -13.71 6.17 -1.15
C LYS A 25 -14.15 7.52 -0.57
N MET A 26 -13.25 8.50 -0.48
CA MET A 26 -13.60 9.85 -0.02
C MET A 26 -14.52 10.57 -1.01
N ASN A 27 -14.27 10.44 -2.31
CA ASN A 27 -15.14 11.01 -3.34
C ASN A 27 -16.55 10.40 -3.28
N LEU A 28 -16.67 9.07 -3.15
CA LEU A 28 -17.96 8.40 -3.03
C LEU A 28 -18.71 8.79 -1.75
N ARG A 29 -17.99 8.92 -0.61
CA ARG A 29 -18.59 9.42 0.64
C ARG A 29 -19.12 10.84 0.49
N THR A 30 -18.39 11.67 -0.24
CA THR A 30 -18.79 13.04 -0.56
C THR A 30 -20.06 13.05 -1.43
N CYS A 31 -20.13 12.22 -2.47
CA CYS A 31 -21.32 12.06 -3.32
C CYS A 31 -22.53 11.61 -2.49
N LYS A 32 -22.35 10.64 -1.59
CA LYS A 32 -23.41 10.18 -0.67
C LYS A 32 -23.94 11.31 0.20
N SER A 33 -23.04 12.08 0.82
CA SER A 33 -23.41 13.24 1.65
C SER A 33 -24.20 14.29 0.85
N PHE A 34 -23.83 14.55 -0.41
CA PHE A 34 -24.58 15.47 -1.26
C PHE A 34 -25.97 14.96 -1.63
N ARG A 35 -26.13 13.66 -1.94
CA ARG A 35 -27.45 13.07 -2.15
C ARG A 35 -28.33 13.18 -0.90
N GLU A 36 -27.77 12.94 0.28
CA GLU A 36 -28.49 13.09 1.55
C GLU A 36 -28.87 14.54 1.88
N ARG A 37 -28.10 15.53 1.40
CA ARG A 37 -28.43 16.95 1.52
C ARG A 37 -29.55 17.34 0.55
N LEU A 38 -29.46 16.92 -0.71
CA LEU A 38 -30.49 17.16 -1.73
C LEU A 38 -31.83 16.48 -1.38
N ALA A 39 -31.78 15.30 -0.76
CA ALA A 39 -32.98 14.63 -0.28
C ALA A 39 -33.65 15.37 0.88
N ARG A 40 -32.89 16.14 1.67
CA ARG A 40 -33.41 16.95 2.79
C ARG A 40 -33.91 18.31 2.33
N ASP A 41 -33.26 18.90 1.33
CA ASP A 41 -33.60 20.20 0.77
C ASP A 41 -33.51 20.13 -0.77
N PRO A 42 -34.65 19.87 -1.45
CA PRO A 42 -34.70 19.75 -2.90
C PRO A 42 -34.36 21.04 -3.66
N ASP A 43 -34.54 22.21 -3.04
CA ASP A 43 -34.27 23.52 -3.64
C ASP A 43 -32.82 23.99 -3.43
N LEU A 44 -31.99 23.17 -2.78
CA LEU A 44 -30.59 23.49 -2.52
C LEU A 44 -29.81 23.69 -3.84
N LYS A 45 -29.31 24.92 -4.05
CA LYS A 45 -28.38 25.20 -5.16
C LYS A 45 -27.09 24.41 -5.02
N VAL A 46 -26.93 23.41 -5.88
CA VAL A 46 -25.70 22.62 -6.00
C VAL A 46 -24.61 23.47 -6.66
N MET A 47 -23.43 23.53 -6.04
CA MET A 47 -22.29 24.21 -6.64
C MET A 47 -21.79 23.43 -7.87
N PRO A 48 -21.27 24.08 -8.93
CA PRO A 48 -20.81 23.39 -10.14
C PRO A 48 -19.76 22.29 -9.87
N LYS A 49 -18.90 22.50 -8.86
CA LYS A 49 -17.90 21.51 -8.42
C LYS A 49 -18.52 20.28 -7.76
N GLU A 50 -19.67 20.41 -7.12
CA GLU A 50 -20.39 19.32 -6.47
C GLU A 50 -21.19 18.50 -7.51
N ALA A 51 -21.83 19.18 -8.46
CA ALA A 51 -22.51 18.55 -9.60
C ALA A 51 -21.53 17.72 -10.44
N ALA A 52 -20.36 18.26 -10.78
CA ALA A 52 -19.33 17.54 -11.53
C ALA A 52 -18.81 16.28 -10.82
N LYS A 53 -18.86 16.23 -9.48
CA LYS A 53 -18.49 15.01 -8.72
C LYS A 53 -19.60 13.97 -8.73
N LEU A 54 -20.85 14.39 -8.69
CA LEU A 54 -22.01 13.50 -8.76
C LEU A 54 -22.12 12.84 -10.14
N GLU A 55 -21.85 13.58 -11.21
CA GLU A 55 -21.80 13.03 -12.58
C GLU A 55 -20.76 11.90 -12.70
N LYS A 56 -19.59 12.08 -12.07
CA LYS A 56 -18.49 11.10 -12.08
C LYS A 56 -18.64 9.98 -11.05
N GLU A 57 -19.76 9.90 -10.34
CA GLU A 57 -19.95 8.88 -9.29
C GLU A 57 -19.84 7.46 -9.85
N ALA A 58 -20.39 7.22 -11.04
CA ALA A 58 -20.30 5.93 -11.72
C ALA A 58 -18.85 5.56 -12.06
N GLU A 59 -18.07 6.52 -12.57
CA GLU A 59 -16.64 6.34 -12.85
C GLU A 59 -15.87 5.99 -11.57
N TYR A 60 -16.11 6.72 -10.47
CA TYR A 60 -15.46 6.45 -9.19
C TYR A 60 -15.77 5.05 -8.63
N ARG A 61 -16.99 4.54 -8.88
CA ARG A 61 -17.36 3.17 -8.51
C ARG A 61 -16.64 2.13 -9.35
N ALA A 62 -16.64 2.30 -10.67
CA ALA A 62 -15.96 1.39 -11.59
C ALA A 62 -14.45 1.33 -11.31
N GLU A 63 -13.81 2.47 -11.05
CA GLU A 63 -12.40 2.51 -10.65
C GLU A 63 -12.13 1.86 -9.29
N LEU A 64 -13.05 2.02 -8.32
CA LEU A 64 -12.88 1.39 -7.01
C LEU A 64 -13.00 -0.13 -7.13
N GLU A 65 -13.97 -0.60 -7.92
CA GLU A 65 -14.20 -2.02 -8.18
C GLU A 65 -13.01 -2.66 -8.91
N SER A 66 -12.43 -1.98 -9.90
CA SER A 66 -11.24 -2.49 -10.58
C SER A 66 -10.04 -2.64 -9.63
N ILE A 67 -9.86 -1.72 -8.68
CA ILE A 67 -8.81 -1.84 -7.65
C ILE A 67 -9.13 -2.95 -6.65
N GLU A 68 -10.40 -3.11 -6.26
CA GLU A 68 -10.79 -4.16 -5.30
C GLU A 68 -10.78 -5.56 -5.94
N ALA A 69 -11.02 -5.69 -7.24
CA ALA A 69 -10.87 -6.92 -8.01
C ALA A 69 -9.43 -7.46 -8.03
N LEU A 70 -8.42 -6.58 -7.89
CA LEU A 70 -7.02 -7.01 -7.73
C LEU A 70 -6.79 -7.77 -6.41
N VAL A 71 -7.67 -7.59 -5.43
CA VAL A 71 -7.57 -8.20 -4.09
C VAL A 71 -8.54 -9.38 -3.99
N SER A 72 -8.31 -10.42 -4.77
CA SER A 72 -9.00 -11.70 -4.59
C SER A 72 -8.44 -12.43 -3.36
N PHE A 73 -9.27 -12.61 -2.34
CA PHE A 73 -8.87 -13.26 -1.08
C PHE A 73 -8.45 -14.72 -1.30
N ASP A 74 -9.14 -15.42 -2.19
CA ASP A 74 -8.86 -16.83 -2.52
C ASP A 74 -7.49 -16.96 -3.18
N ARG A 75 -7.18 -16.11 -4.16
CA ARG A 75 -5.85 -16.08 -4.81
C ARG A 75 -4.74 -15.76 -3.81
N VAL A 76 -4.99 -14.86 -2.85
CA VAL A 76 -4.01 -14.55 -1.80
C VAL A 76 -3.76 -15.78 -0.93
N GLN A 77 -4.82 -16.49 -0.57
CA GLN A 77 -4.73 -17.68 0.26
C GLN A 77 -3.93 -18.80 -0.44
N GLU A 78 -4.18 -19.03 -1.74
CA GLU A 78 -3.40 -19.97 -2.55
C GLU A 78 -1.92 -19.58 -2.61
N ALA A 79 -1.61 -18.32 -2.87
CA ALA A 79 -0.22 -17.87 -3.02
C ALA A 79 0.61 -17.95 -1.74
N ILE A 80 -0.03 -17.81 -0.57
CA ILE A 80 0.62 -17.92 0.74
C ILE A 80 0.59 -19.34 1.32
N GLN A 81 -0.21 -20.25 0.77
CA GLN A 81 -0.41 -21.59 1.32
C GLN A 81 0.93 -22.33 1.47
N GLU A 82 1.79 -22.21 0.46
CA GLU A 82 3.15 -22.76 0.48
C GLU A 82 3.98 -22.24 1.68
N TRP A 83 3.87 -20.95 2.01
CA TRP A 83 4.56 -20.35 3.15
C TRP A 83 3.91 -20.66 4.50
N ILE A 84 2.65 -21.09 4.51
CA ILE A 84 1.97 -21.58 5.71
C ILE A 84 2.40 -23.02 5.99
N GLU A 85 2.49 -23.85 4.95
CA GLU A 85 2.89 -25.25 5.05
C GLU A 85 4.39 -25.41 5.29
N ARG A 86 5.20 -24.58 4.62
CA ARG A 86 6.65 -24.54 4.74
C ARG A 86 7.07 -23.12 5.13
N PRO A 87 6.95 -22.76 6.43
CA PRO A 87 7.39 -21.46 6.89
C PRO A 87 8.88 -21.29 6.61
N PRO A 88 9.33 -20.08 6.19
CA PRO A 88 10.75 -19.82 6.04
C PRO A 88 11.46 -20.04 7.38
N PRO A 89 12.76 -20.40 7.36
CA PRO A 89 13.54 -20.54 8.58
C PRO A 89 13.41 -19.27 9.41
N ALA A 90 13.28 -19.45 10.72
CA ALA A 90 13.18 -18.34 11.65
C ALA A 90 14.34 -17.37 11.37
N LEU A 91 14.03 -16.08 11.34
CA LEU A 91 15.07 -15.07 11.25
C LEU A 91 16.03 -15.32 12.43
N THR A 92 17.29 -15.60 12.10
CA THR A 92 18.36 -15.90 13.07
C THR A 92 18.53 -14.75 14.08
N ASP A 93 18.08 -13.55 13.72
CA ASP A 93 17.92 -12.43 14.62
C ASP A 93 16.46 -11.96 14.70
N MET A 94 15.73 -12.49 15.67
CA MET A 94 14.37 -12.03 16.04
C MET A 94 14.39 -10.77 16.91
N ARG A 95 15.56 -10.18 17.20
CA ARG A 95 15.63 -8.87 17.83
C ARG A 95 15.15 -7.86 16.79
N ARG A 96 13.87 -7.48 16.87
CA ARG A 96 13.49 -6.14 16.41
C ARG A 96 14.47 -5.18 17.09
N ALA A 97 15.29 -4.51 16.31
CA ALA A 97 16.40 -3.74 16.81
C ALA A 97 15.92 -2.66 17.80
N ASP A 98 16.02 -2.94 19.09
CA ASP A 98 16.15 -1.88 20.10
C ASP A 98 17.41 -1.03 19.82
N ILE A 99 18.34 -1.55 19.01
CA ILE A 99 19.48 -0.82 18.44
C ILE A 99 19.04 0.25 17.41
N HIS A 100 17.88 0.10 16.75
CA HIS A 100 17.30 1.13 15.87
C HIS A 100 16.36 2.10 16.59
N ARG A 101 16.06 1.86 17.88
CA ARG A 101 15.26 2.79 18.69
C ARG A 101 16.07 4.03 19.11
N VAL A 102 17.41 3.95 19.06
CA VAL A 102 18.32 5.05 19.44
C VAL A 102 18.85 5.84 18.23
N THR A 103 18.71 5.35 16.99
CA THR A 103 19.29 6.04 15.83
C THR A 103 18.34 6.15 14.64
N PHE A 104 17.22 6.85 14.83
CA PHE A 104 16.48 7.44 13.71
C PHE A 104 17.25 8.66 13.18
N VAL A 105 18.44 8.41 12.66
CA VAL A 105 19.32 9.45 12.17
C VAL A 105 19.08 9.57 10.67
N GLY A 106 18.57 10.74 10.28
CA GLY A 106 18.17 11.02 8.90
C GLY A 106 19.29 10.74 7.90
N LYS A 107 18.93 10.48 6.64
CA LYS A 107 19.85 10.13 5.54
C LYS A 107 21.06 11.08 5.44
N LYS A 108 20.88 12.36 5.76
CA LYS A 108 21.96 13.37 5.78
C LYS A 108 22.93 13.19 6.95
N THR A 109 22.41 12.98 8.15
CA THR A 109 23.22 12.80 9.36
C THR A 109 24.00 11.48 9.34
N LYS A 110 23.45 10.42 8.74
CA LYS A 110 24.20 9.18 8.42
C LYS A 110 25.41 9.42 7.52
N LYS A 111 25.24 10.26 6.49
CA LYS A 111 26.33 10.60 5.55
C LYS A 111 27.40 11.46 6.23
N GLN A 112 26.99 12.34 7.13
CA GLN A 112 27.88 13.26 7.84
C GLN A 112 28.78 12.54 8.87
N HIS A 113 28.28 11.50 9.53
CA HIS A 113 29.02 10.70 10.53
C HIS A 113 29.43 9.33 10.01
N ALA A 114 29.59 9.18 8.70
CA ALA A 114 29.88 7.89 8.07
C ALA A 114 31.24 7.30 8.52
N SER A 115 32.20 8.16 8.86
CA SER A 115 33.48 7.77 9.45
C SER A 115 33.30 7.12 10.82
N ASP A 116 32.45 7.72 11.65
CA ASP A 116 32.28 7.37 13.06
C ASP A 116 31.48 6.08 13.21
N TRP A 117 30.67 5.76 12.20
CA TRP A 117 29.76 4.61 12.20
C TRP A 117 30.28 3.45 11.36
N LYS A 118 31.46 3.60 10.77
CA LYS A 118 32.12 2.58 9.98
C LYS A 118 32.25 1.31 10.83
N ASN A 119 31.73 0.19 10.31
CA ASN A 119 31.70 -1.14 10.96
C ASN A 119 30.66 -1.33 12.08
N MET A 120 29.76 -0.38 12.32
CA MET A 120 28.61 -0.64 13.20
C MET A 120 27.61 -1.56 12.50
N VAL A 121 27.11 -2.57 13.22
CA VAL A 121 26.06 -3.48 12.73
C VAL A 121 24.82 -2.72 12.22
N ALA A 122 24.47 -1.59 12.84
CA ALA A 122 23.37 -0.72 12.44
C ALA A 122 23.56 -0.02 11.07
N THR A 123 24.78 -0.02 10.54
CA THR A 123 25.13 0.49 9.20
C THR A 123 25.48 -0.61 8.20
N SER A 124 25.52 -1.87 8.65
CA SER A 124 25.72 -3.02 7.78
C SER A 124 24.50 -3.21 6.89
N THR A 125 24.71 -3.14 5.58
CA THR A 125 23.70 -3.50 4.59
C THR A 125 23.54 -5.01 4.62
N GLN A 126 22.69 -5.54 5.50
CA GLN A 126 22.31 -6.95 5.40
C GLN A 126 21.57 -7.17 4.08
N ASN A 127 22.06 -8.11 3.27
CA ASN A 127 21.45 -8.44 1.99
C ASN A 127 20.01 -8.92 2.24
N THR A 128 19.05 -8.24 1.62
CA THR A 128 17.66 -8.72 1.60
C THR A 128 17.64 -10.03 0.82
N GLN A 129 17.09 -11.10 1.39
CA GLN A 129 16.97 -12.38 0.68
C GLN A 129 16.18 -12.18 -0.63
N ALA A 130 16.72 -12.72 -1.73
CA ALA A 130 16.07 -12.69 -3.04
C ALA A 130 14.67 -13.33 -2.96
N GLY A 131 13.68 -12.70 -3.56
CA GLY A 131 12.28 -13.17 -3.52
C GLY A 131 11.44 -12.69 -2.32
N ALA A 132 12.03 -12.07 -1.30
CA ALA A 132 11.30 -11.57 -0.13
C ALA A 132 10.75 -10.13 -0.28
N THR A 133 10.61 -9.64 -1.52
CA THR A 133 10.12 -8.27 -1.78
C THR A 133 8.63 -8.25 -2.10
N ALA A 134 7.97 -7.12 -1.85
CA ALA A 134 6.57 -6.93 -2.24
C ALA A 134 6.38 -7.01 -3.77
N LYS A 135 7.42 -6.74 -4.57
CA LYS A 135 7.39 -6.90 -6.03
C LYS A 135 7.32 -8.37 -6.41
N ALA A 136 8.22 -9.20 -5.88
CA ALA A 136 8.24 -10.64 -6.11
C ALA A 136 6.91 -11.30 -5.70
N PHE A 137 6.29 -10.84 -4.61
CA PHE A 137 4.97 -11.33 -4.20
C PHE A 137 3.86 -10.96 -5.21
N ARG A 138 3.89 -9.76 -5.80
CA ARG A 138 2.92 -9.36 -6.83
C ARG A 138 3.12 -10.12 -8.14
N GLU A 139 4.37 -10.35 -8.54
CA GLU A 139 4.71 -11.19 -9.69
C GLU A 139 4.19 -12.62 -9.52
N LYS A 140 4.37 -13.22 -8.33
CA LYS A 140 3.79 -14.55 -7.99
C LYS A 140 2.26 -14.58 -8.09
N MET A 141 1.61 -13.44 -7.84
CA MET A 141 0.15 -13.27 -7.97
C MET A 141 -0.31 -12.98 -9.42
N GLY A 142 0.60 -12.94 -10.40
CA GLY A 142 0.29 -12.56 -11.78
C GLY A 142 -0.04 -11.07 -11.96
N LEU A 143 0.34 -10.24 -10.99
CA LEU A 143 0.12 -8.79 -11.02
C LEU A 143 1.41 -8.12 -11.51
N SER A 144 1.58 -8.00 -12.82
CA SER A 144 2.67 -7.22 -13.41
C SER A 144 2.46 -5.74 -13.08
N VAL A 145 3.26 -5.21 -12.15
CA VAL A 145 3.29 -3.77 -11.90
C VAL A 145 4.40 -3.21 -12.77
N ASP A 146 4.03 -2.72 -13.96
CA ASP A 146 4.93 -1.89 -14.76
C ASP A 146 5.30 -0.67 -13.91
N LEU A 147 6.60 -0.52 -13.65
CA LEU A 147 7.17 0.49 -12.77
C LEU A 147 7.29 1.88 -13.44
N ASP A 148 6.70 2.06 -14.63
CA ASP A 148 6.99 3.22 -15.49
C ASP A 148 6.28 4.52 -15.09
N SER A 149 5.47 4.54 -14.02
CA SER A 149 4.80 5.78 -13.59
C SER A 149 5.51 6.53 -12.44
N CYS A 150 6.77 6.22 -12.11
CA CYS A 150 7.49 6.90 -11.01
C CYS A 150 8.83 7.54 -11.39
N GLN A 151 9.20 7.61 -12.68
CA GLN A 151 10.26 8.52 -13.12
C GLN A 151 9.64 9.87 -13.51
N GLY A 152 9.53 10.75 -12.52
CA GLY A 152 9.05 12.11 -12.71
C GLY A 152 9.84 13.09 -11.86
N LYS A 153 10.75 13.80 -12.55
CA LYS A 153 11.53 15.00 -12.17
C LYS A 153 12.94 14.74 -11.62
N SER A 154 13.89 14.85 -12.55
CA SER A 154 15.26 15.32 -12.32
C SER A 154 15.30 16.66 -11.60
#